data_AF-A0A1B6I9F0-F1
#
_entry.id   AF-A0A1B6I9F0-F1
#
_cell.length_a   1.000
_cell.length_b   1.000
_cell.length_c   1.000
_cell.angle_alpha   90.00
_cell.angle_beta   90.00
_cell.angle_gamma   90.00
#
_symmetry.space_group_name_H-M   'P 1'
#
loop_
_entity.id
_entity.type
_entity.pdbx_description
1 polymer ?
#
loop_
_entity_poly.entity_id
_entity_poly.type
_entity_poly.pdbx_seq_one_letter_code
_entity_poly.pdbx_strand_id
1 'polypeptide(L)'
;KVIFVRPLRNIHPYHLNSKRLVDMAYAGKFIDRNPTLQAAGFSLFKENEKMKDCFEYEVNKDDALPFVCQTGPLDYKLPPPRIDIYKGFHSDMRECIQPEVDHRFCDVLDKEFKETVYDSYWKKPTGRVPDQDPMLPAGMEYDKECFGRPTPRDVTAAELVSPPKSYLDVMEQSRVGHEMYTKTHDDYEPGEQIRRNYVEPFKQTLVWGKNTSCDPQGGCIKKVMAVKSDEDVLVSKILSDHRHRTKHLVGKVHAPNDNIGCVPEGHAFGRLNKRGMFGVGELLQDCDPSLDKLDLLDELSSINFLRNQIAKRELAFPHRDLLDTFHRIDSNHTNRLPLHTVYEVLPDFELYPDRIPFEALMKRLNIMSSDEMIDFVKMVDILNINVMFPDISKIEDVPKEMLHFETTNQFAQKYHHSEKFDTKGIPTAGVPPRPHISMESLVSPSIFTTYGLEPKEFFIPRSRGFLPTLLERLGYQVDHHQFGEIWNTAKDEKGCVSVYSFLKAFKSLQNC
;
A
#
# COMPACT_ATOMS: atom_id res chain seq x y z
N LYS A 1 -4.45 26.63 -29.52
CA LYS A 1 -3.16 26.72 -30.27
C LYS A 1 -2.45 25.39 -30.04
N VAL A 2 -2.39 24.43 -30.96
CA VAL A 2 -2.05 24.48 -32.40
C VAL A 2 -2.94 23.45 -33.13
N ILE A 3 -3.55 23.84 -34.24
CA ILE A 3 -4.21 22.93 -35.19
C ILE A 3 -3.43 23.06 -36.50
N PHE A 4 -2.87 21.94 -36.97
CA PHE A 4 -2.26 21.86 -38.30
C PHE A 4 -3.36 21.77 -39.36
N VAL A 5 -3.40 22.76 -40.24
CA VAL A 5 -4.23 22.79 -41.45
C VAL A 5 -3.32 22.48 -42.64
N ARG A 6 -3.64 21.43 -43.41
CA ARG A 6 -3.05 21.18 -44.73
C ARG A 6 -3.94 21.81 -45.80
N PRO A 7 -3.39 22.55 -46.78
CA PRO A 7 -4.19 23.26 -47.77
C PRO A 7 -4.65 22.34 -48.91
N LEU A 8 -5.87 22.60 -49.37
CA LEU A 8 -6.50 22.05 -50.57
C LEU A 8 -5.68 22.39 -51.82
N ARG A 9 -5.38 21.39 -52.65
CA ARG A 9 -4.89 21.61 -54.02
C ARG A 9 -6.06 21.59 -54.99
N ASN A 10 -6.25 22.73 -55.65
CA ASN A 10 -7.09 22.93 -56.81
C ASN A 10 -6.79 21.88 -57.89
N ILE A 11 -7.84 21.24 -58.40
CA ILE A 11 -7.80 20.40 -59.60
C ILE A 11 -8.43 21.24 -60.72
N HIS A 12 -7.61 21.64 -61.70
CA HIS A 12 -8.06 22.15 -62.99
C HIS A 12 -7.69 21.15 -64.10
N PRO A 13 -8.37 21.19 -65.26
CA PRO A 13 -8.71 20.02 -66.07
C PRO A 13 -7.57 19.67 -67.03
N TYR A 14 -7.22 18.39 -67.09
CA TYR A 14 -6.34 17.88 -68.14
C TYR A 14 -7.19 17.37 -69.31
N HIS A 15 -7.02 18.05 -70.44
CA HIS A 15 -7.36 17.58 -71.77
C HIS A 15 -6.90 16.13 -71.98
N LEU A 16 -7.85 15.22 -72.20
CA LEU A 16 -7.59 13.91 -72.79
C LEU A 16 -7.33 14.09 -74.29
N ASN A 17 -6.07 14.27 -74.65
CA ASN A 17 -5.57 13.99 -76.00
C ASN A 17 -4.30 13.15 -75.88
N SER A 18 -4.48 11.89 -75.53
CA SER A 18 -3.52 10.84 -75.89
C SER A 18 -4.28 9.55 -76.11
N LYS A 19 -4.48 9.20 -77.38
CA LYS A 19 -4.78 7.83 -77.80
C LYS A 19 -3.59 6.96 -77.38
N ARG A 20 -3.61 6.43 -76.17
CA ARG A 20 -2.90 5.18 -75.85
C ARG A 20 -3.93 4.09 -76.06
N LEU A 21 -3.82 3.40 -77.19
CA LEU A 21 -4.42 2.10 -77.39
C LEU A 21 -3.91 1.21 -76.26
N VAL A 22 -4.80 0.90 -75.32
CA VAL A 22 -4.53 -0.03 -74.24
C VAL A 22 -4.83 -1.41 -74.80
N ASP A 23 -3.79 -2.18 -75.08
CA ASP A 23 -3.93 -3.59 -75.43
C ASP A 23 -4.43 -4.34 -74.20
N MET A 24 -5.71 -4.73 -74.25
CA MET A 24 -6.28 -5.63 -73.25
C MET A 24 -5.86 -7.05 -73.60
N ALA A 25 -5.30 -7.78 -72.64
CA ALA A 25 -4.88 -9.19 -72.79
C ALA A 25 -5.98 -10.15 -73.30
N TYR A 26 -7.24 -9.70 -73.37
CA TYR A 26 -8.40 -10.46 -73.83
C TYR A 26 -9.25 -9.72 -74.89
N ALA A 27 -8.64 -8.88 -75.73
CA ALA A 27 -9.32 -8.15 -76.80
C ALA A 27 -10.27 -9.06 -77.61
N GLY A 28 -11.58 -8.75 -77.57
CA GLY A 28 -12.63 -9.46 -78.31
C GLY A 28 -13.19 -10.75 -77.67
N LYS A 29 -12.66 -11.22 -76.53
CA LYS A 29 -13.14 -12.45 -75.87
C LYS A 29 -14.10 -12.21 -74.70
N PHE A 30 -13.95 -11.10 -73.99
CA PHE A 30 -14.80 -10.72 -72.88
C PHE A 30 -15.14 -9.23 -72.98
N ILE A 31 -16.39 -8.87 -72.67
CA ILE A 31 -16.81 -7.48 -72.57
C ILE A 31 -16.46 -7.02 -71.15
N ASP A 32 -15.57 -6.03 -71.03
CA ASP A 32 -15.27 -5.42 -69.73
C ASP A 32 -16.50 -4.66 -69.22
N ARG A 33 -17.03 -5.10 -68.07
CA ARG A 33 -18.22 -4.52 -67.45
C ARG A 33 -17.90 -3.24 -66.66
N ASN A 34 -16.64 -2.94 -66.38
CA ASN A 34 -16.23 -1.71 -65.72
C ASN A 34 -14.90 -1.14 -66.27
N PRO A 35 -14.94 -0.44 -67.41
CA PRO A 35 -13.74 0.09 -68.08
C PRO A 35 -13.00 1.19 -67.29
N THR A 36 -13.55 1.65 -66.16
CA THR A 36 -12.93 2.70 -65.33
C THR A 36 -11.99 2.15 -64.26
N LEU A 37 -12.10 0.86 -63.91
CA LEU A 37 -11.22 0.21 -62.95
C LEU A 37 -10.00 -0.36 -63.68
N GLN A 38 -8.82 0.25 -63.47
CA GLN A 38 -7.57 -0.39 -63.87
C GLN A 38 -7.28 -1.59 -62.97
N ALA A 39 -7.06 -2.76 -63.57
CA ALA A 39 -6.58 -3.93 -62.84
C ALA A 39 -5.19 -3.64 -62.26
N ALA A 40 -5.07 -3.69 -60.93
CA ALA A 40 -3.79 -3.53 -60.24
C ALA A 40 -3.01 -4.85 -60.28
N GLY A 41 -2.16 -5.01 -61.30
CA GLY A 41 -1.27 -6.16 -61.46
C GLY A 41 -0.21 -5.90 -62.52
N PHE A 42 0.97 -6.52 -62.37
CA PHE A 42 2.04 -6.44 -63.35
C PHE A 42 1.84 -7.57 -64.38
N SER A 43 1.53 -7.23 -65.64
CA SER A 43 1.41 -8.22 -66.71
C SER A 43 2.80 -8.74 -67.11
N LEU A 44 3.15 -9.94 -66.65
CA LEU A 44 4.44 -10.59 -66.89
C LEU A 44 4.52 -11.34 -68.24
N PHE A 45 3.54 -11.16 -69.13
CA PHE A 45 3.51 -11.84 -70.44
C PHE A 45 4.14 -10.98 -71.53
N LYS A 46 5.16 -11.51 -72.21
CA LYS A 46 5.70 -10.95 -73.47
C LYS A 46 4.70 -11.26 -74.59
N GLU A 47 4.31 -10.25 -75.36
CA GLU A 47 3.22 -10.32 -76.35
C GLU A 47 3.50 -11.17 -77.61
N ASN A 48 4.67 -11.78 -77.77
CA ASN A 48 5.11 -12.32 -79.07
C ASN A 48 5.46 -13.82 -79.09
N GLU A 49 5.05 -14.61 -78.10
CA GLU A 49 5.20 -16.07 -78.18
C GLU A 49 3.82 -16.73 -78.12
N LYS A 50 3.26 -17.09 -79.29
CA LYS A 50 2.08 -17.95 -79.32
C LYS A 50 2.55 -19.39 -79.17
N MET A 51 1.79 -20.22 -78.45
CA MET A 51 2.05 -21.67 -78.39
C MET A 51 2.11 -22.31 -79.78
N LYS A 52 1.40 -21.71 -80.77
CA LYS A 52 1.47 -22.08 -82.19
C LYS A 52 2.90 -21.95 -82.76
N ASP A 53 3.63 -20.90 -82.38
CA ASP A 53 4.98 -20.62 -82.86
C ASP A 53 5.99 -21.66 -82.31
N CYS A 54 5.71 -22.25 -81.15
CA CYS A 54 6.49 -23.37 -80.60
C CYS A 54 6.26 -24.71 -81.33
N PHE A 55 5.20 -24.83 -82.13
CA PHE A 55 4.90 -26.03 -82.93
C PHE A 55 5.24 -25.86 -84.42
N GLU A 56 5.57 -24.65 -84.87
CA GLU A 56 6.09 -24.39 -86.21
C GLU A 56 7.61 -24.62 -86.20
N TYR A 57 8.04 -25.85 -86.53
CA TYR A 57 9.44 -26.06 -86.96
C TYR A 57 9.61 -25.41 -88.33
N GLU A 58 10.31 -24.28 -88.40
CA GLU A 58 10.81 -23.74 -89.66
C GLU A 58 11.84 -24.72 -90.25
N VAL A 59 11.42 -25.52 -91.24
CA VAL A 59 12.36 -26.27 -92.07
C VAL A 59 13.06 -25.26 -92.97
N ASN A 60 14.24 -24.77 -92.55
CA ASN A 60 15.15 -24.05 -93.43
C ASN A 60 15.47 -24.95 -94.63
N LYS A 61 15.03 -24.53 -95.83
CA LYS A 61 15.25 -25.26 -97.08
C LYS A 61 16.73 -25.40 -97.46
N ASP A 62 17.61 -24.65 -96.80
CA ASP A 62 19.06 -24.70 -97.02
C ASP A 62 19.80 -25.67 -96.08
N ASP A 63 19.15 -26.20 -95.03
CA ASP A 63 19.67 -27.28 -94.17
C ASP A 63 19.08 -28.66 -94.55
N ALA A 64 18.26 -28.71 -95.60
CA ALA A 64 17.77 -29.94 -96.20
C ALA A 64 18.82 -30.50 -97.19
N LEU A 65 19.89 -31.09 -96.67
CA LEU A 65 20.70 -32.03 -97.44
C LEU A 65 19.78 -33.19 -97.89
N PRO A 66 19.72 -33.52 -99.20
CA PRO A 66 18.85 -34.57 -99.68
C PRO A 66 19.29 -35.89 -99.05
N PHE A 67 18.41 -36.51 -98.26
CA PHE A 67 18.58 -37.87 -97.79
C PHE A 67 18.34 -38.84 -98.96
N VAL A 68 19.27 -38.79 -99.93
CA VAL A 68 19.60 -39.95 -100.73
C VAL A 68 20.23 -40.92 -99.75
N CYS A 69 19.42 -41.85 -99.28
CA CYS A 69 19.87 -43.00 -98.52
C CYS A 69 20.82 -43.79 -99.45
N GLN A 70 22.12 -43.50 -99.35
CA GLN A 70 23.17 -44.31 -99.94
C GLN A 70 23.09 -45.68 -99.26
N THR A 71 22.40 -46.61 -99.90
CA THR A 71 22.34 -48.00 -99.45
C THR A 71 23.70 -48.65 -99.69
N GLY A 72 24.49 -48.71 -98.61
CA GLY A 72 25.72 -49.49 -98.46
C GLY A 72 26.99 -48.74 -98.89
N PRO A 73 28.14 -49.03 -98.27
CA PRO A 73 29.41 -48.46 -98.71
C PRO A 73 29.60 -48.83 -100.18
N LEU A 74 29.66 -47.85 -101.08
CA LEU A 74 30.33 -48.02 -102.36
C LEU A 74 31.84 -47.96 -102.05
N ASP A 75 32.43 -48.97 -101.38
CA ASP A 75 32.85 -50.26 -101.96
C ASP A 75 32.19 -51.58 -101.46
N TYR A 76 31.02 -52.00 -101.97
CA TYR A 76 30.60 -53.41 -101.88
C TYR A 76 29.72 -53.83 -103.07
N LYS A 77 30.07 -54.95 -103.74
CA LYS A 77 29.35 -55.52 -104.91
C LYS A 77 28.44 -56.69 -104.48
N LEU A 78 27.20 -56.76 -104.98
CA LEU A 78 26.32 -57.94 -104.87
C LEU A 78 26.59 -58.96 -106.00
N PRO A 79 26.58 -60.29 -105.76
CA PRO A 79 26.64 -61.29 -106.82
C PRO A 79 25.24 -61.67 -107.38
N PRO A 80 25.15 -62.18 -108.62
CA PRO A 80 23.89 -62.52 -109.30
C PRO A 80 23.34 -63.92 -108.93
N PRO A 81 22.04 -64.18 -109.21
CA PRO A 81 21.33 -65.39 -108.77
C PRO A 81 21.55 -66.58 -109.73
N ARG A 82 21.38 -67.81 -109.22
CA ARG A 82 21.27 -69.05 -110.01
C ARG A 82 19.82 -69.53 -110.06
N ILE A 83 19.36 -69.97 -111.24
CA ILE A 83 18.05 -70.62 -111.46
C ILE A 83 18.31 -72.08 -111.80
N ASP A 84 17.63 -72.98 -111.09
CA ASP A 84 17.39 -74.37 -111.49
C ASP A 84 15.94 -74.51 -111.96
N ILE A 85 15.67 -75.39 -112.94
CA ILE A 85 14.54 -76.35 -112.98
C ILE A 85 14.58 -77.22 -114.25
N TYR A 86 14.61 -78.53 -114.01
CA TYR A 86 14.28 -79.65 -114.91
C TYR A 86 12.80 -79.64 -115.35
N LYS A 87 12.51 -79.98 -116.62
CA LYS A 87 11.16 -80.17 -117.19
C LYS A 87 10.56 -81.56 -116.86
N GLY A 88 9.24 -81.66 -116.63
CA GLY A 88 8.43 -82.90 -116.73
C GLY A 88 7.07 -82.79 -116.01
N PHE A 89 5.95 -83.38 -116.43
CA PHE A 89 5.54 -84.19 -117.59
C PHE A 89 4.11 -83.75 -117.99
N HIS A 90 3.80 -83.67 -119.29
CA HIS A 90 2.51 -83.23 -119.85
C HIS A 90 1.55 -84.41 -120.10
N SER A 91 0.26 -84.27 -119.75
CA SER A 91 -0.82 -85.20 -120.12
C SER A 91 -2.17 -84.48 -120.33
N ASP A 92 -3.01 -85.06 -121.18
CA ASP A 92 -4.20 -84.47 -121.83
C ASP A 92 -5.45 -84.29 -120.94
N MET A 93 -5.42 -84.73 -119.67
CA MET A 93 -6.57 -84.60 -118.75
C MET A 93 -6.84 -83.17 -118.25
N ARG A 94 -5.96 -82.20 -118.57
CA ARG A 94 -6.05 -80.83 -118.05
C ARG A 94 -7.29 -80.08 -118.52
N GLU A 95 -7.72 -80.32 -119.76
CA GLU A 95 -8.85 -79.60 -120.40
C GLU A 95 -10.22 -79.97 -119.83
N CYS A 96 -10.39 -81.16 -119.24
CA CYS A 96 -11.69 -81.58 -118.69
C CYS A 96 -11.93 -81.13 -117.24
N ILE A 97 -10.85 -80.99 -116.45
CA ILE A 97 -10.93 -80.62 -115.02
C ILE A 97 -11.00 -79.11 -114.86
N GLN A 98 -10.35 -78.39 -115.77
CA GLN A 98 -10.25 -76.95 -115.72
C GLN A 98 -10.95 -76.42 -116.98
N PRO A 99 -12.16 -75.84 -116.89
CA PRO A 99 -12.73 -75.12 -118.02
C PRO A 99 -11.71 -74.08 -118.47
N GLU A 100 -11.59 -73.84 -119.77
CA GLU A 100 -10.68 -72.85 -120.33
C GLU A 100 -11.01 -71.48 -119.74
N VAL A 101 -10.25 -71.07 -118.73
CA VAL A 101 -10.30 -69.72 -118.19
C VAL A 101 -9.19 -68.96 -118.89
N ASP A 102 -9.48 -68.56 -120.12
CA ASP A 102 -8.64 -67.65 -120.87
C ASP A 102 -8.68 -66.27 -120.19
N HIS A 103 -7.48 -65.70 -120.00
CA HIS A 103 -7.15 -64.35 -119.52
C HIS A 103 -8.25 -63.58 -118.77
N ARG A 104 -7.97 -63.11 -117.54
CA ARG A 104 -8.89 -62.33 -116.67
C ARG A 104 -9.76 -61.27 -117.36
N PHE A 105 -9.28 -60.69 -118.46
CA PHE A 105 -10.02 -59.74 -119.28
C PHE A 105 -11.20 -60.38 -120.06
N CYS A 106 -10.99 -61.56 -120.63
CA CYS A 106 -12.01 -62.30 -121.37
C CYS A 106 -13.15 -62.76 -120.46
N ASP A 107 -12.88 -63.19 -119.22
CA ASP A 107 -13.92 -63.53 -118.25
C ASP A 107 -14.87 -62.36 -117.95
N VAL A 108 -14.33 -61.15 -117.75
CA VAL A 108 -15.14 -59.95 -117.47
C VAL A 108 -16.02 -59.61 -118.67
N LEU A 109 -15.46 -59.65 -119.88
CA LEU A 109 -16.19 -59.35 -121.11
C LEU A 109 -17.24 -60.41 -121.47
N ASP A 110 -16.88 -61.69 -121.40
CA ASP A 110 -17.75 -62.74 -121.90
C ASP A 110 -18.77 -63.24 -120.88
N LYS A 111 -18.48 -63.20 -119.58
CA LYS A 111 -19.43 -63.63 -118.53
C LYS A 111 -20.15 -62.43 -117.92
N GLU A 112 -19.44 -61.49 -117.31
CA GLU A 112 -20.12 -60.41 -116.56
C GLU A 112 -20.91 -59.47 -117.46
N PHE A 113 -20.32 -58.96 -118.55
CA PHE A 113 -21.04 -58.04 -119.44
C PHE A 113 -22.24 -58.69 -120.13
N LYS A 114 -22.14 -59.95 -120.57
CA LYS A 114 -23.29 -60.66 -121.18
C LYS A 114 -24.40 -60.92 -120.18
N GLU A 115 -24.06 -61.17 -118.92
CA GLU A 115 -25.03 -61.41 -117.85
C GLU A 115 -25.74 -60.15 -117.34
N THR A 116 -25.23 -58.95 -117.64
CA THR A 116 -25.91 -57.67 -117.29
C THR A 116 -27.31 -57.53 -117.88
N VAL A 117 -27.65 -58.29 -118.92
CA VAL A 117 -29.00 -58.29 -119.51
C VAL A 117 -30.02 -58.92 -118.55
N TYR A 118 -29.58 -59.78 -117.62
CA TYR A 118 -30.47 -60.43 -116.67
C TYR A 118 -30.85 -59.52 -115.51
N ASP A 119 -32.15 -59.43 -115.22
CA ASP A 119 -32.70 -58.70 -114.08
C ASP A 119 -32.08 -59.10 -112.72
N SER A 120 -31.71 -60.37 -112.57
CA SER A 120 -31.09 -60.89 -111.35
C SER A 120 -29.72 -60.27 -111.09
N TYR A 121 -28.97 -59.93 -112.14
CA TYR A 121 -27.64 -59.35 -112.05
C TYR A 121 -27.68 -58.00 -111.31
N TRP A 122 -28.61 -57.12 -111.67
CA TRP A 122 -28.77 -55.80 -111.06
C TRP A 122 -29.55 -55.81 -109.74
N LYS A 123 -30.56 -56.70 -109.61
CA LYS A 123 -31.42 -56.73 -108.42
C LYS A 123 -30.82 -57.52 -107.24
N LYS A 124 -29.91 -58.46 -107.50
CA LYS A 124 -29.33 -59.35 -106.48
C LYS A 124 -27.80 -59.51 -106.62
N PRO A 125 -27.01 -58.42 -106.61
CA PRO A 125 -25.56 -58.53 -106.65
C PRO A 125 -25.04 -59.25 -105.40
N THR A 126 -24.10 -60.18 -105.56
CA THR A 126 -23.58 -60.96 -104.43
C THR A 126 -22.80 -60.05 -103.48
N GLY A 127 -23.25 -59.99 -102.23
CA GLY A 127 -22.61 -59.20 -101.18
C GLY A 127 -22.91 -57.69 -101.20
N ARG A 128 -23.86 -57.22 -102.04
CA ARG A 128 -24.30 -55.82 -102.10
C ARG A 128 -25.83 -55.72 -102.18
N VAL A 129 -26.37 -54.59 -101.75
CA VAL A 129 -27.79 -54.24 -101.95
C VAL A 129 -27.94 -53.71 -103.39
N PRO A 130 -29.08 -53.95 -104.07
CA PRO A 130 -29.35 -53.33 -105.37
C PRO A 130 -29.19 -51.81 -105.31
N ASP A 131 -28.53 -51.28 -106.33
CA ASP A 131 -28.22 -49.86 -106.45
C ASP A 131 -29.49 -49.00 -106.40
N GLN A 132 -29.53 -48.03 -105.47
CA GLN A 132 -30.65 -47.11 -105.25
C GLN A 132 -30.35 -45.69 -105.74
N ASP A 133 -29.15 -45.44 -106.28
CA ASP A 133 -28.71 -44.13 -106.79
C ASP A 133 -29.74 -43.46 -107.71
N PRO A 134 -30.45 -44.17 -108.62
CA PRO A 134 -31.43 -43.56 -109.51
C PRO A 134 -32.66 -42.97 -108.80
N MET A 135 -32.94 -43.36 -107.54
CA MET A 135 -34.11 -42.92 -106.79
C MET A 135 -33.84 -41.69 -105.90
N LEU A 136 -32.60 -41.19 -105.85
CA LEU A 136 -32.26 -40.02 -105.06
C LEU A 136 -32.54 -38.70 -105.78
N PRO A 137 -32.90 -37.63 -105.04
CA PRO A 137 -33.02 -36.30 -105.61
C PRO A 137 -31.71 -35.86 -106.28
N ALA A 138 -31.81 -35.30 -107.49
CA ALA A 138 -30.65 -34.87 -108.26
C ALA A 138 -29.80 -33.83 -107.48
N GLY A 139 -28.52 -34.13 -107.28
CA GLY A 139 -27.56 -33.26 -106.58
C GLY A 139 -27.33 -33.59 -105.10
N MET A 140 -28.00 -34.61 -104.56
CA MET A 140 -27.78 -35.07 -103.19
C MET A 140 -26.47 -35.86 -103.08
N GLU A 141 -25.54 -35.40 -102.23
CA GLU A 141 -24.30 -36.12 -101.91
C GLU A 141 -24.45 -36.91 -100.60
N TYR A 142 -24.21 -38.22 -100.67
CA TYR A 142 -24.35 -39.17 -99.56
C TYR A 142 -23.64 -38.77 -98.27
N ASP A 143 -22.44 -38.19 -98.39
CA ASP A 143 -21.58 -37.93 -97.24
C ASP A 143 -21.82 -36.56 -96.58
N LYS A 144 -22.55 -35.65 -97.24
CA LYS A 144 -22.72 -34.25 -96.77
C LYS A 144 -24.10 -33.96 -96.19
N GLU A 145 -25.13 -34.63 -96.68
CA GLU A 145 -26.50 -34.30 -96.32
C GLU A 145 -27.13 -35.38 -95.43
N CYS A 146 -27.56 -34.97 -94.24
CA CYS A 146 -28.27 -35.84 -93.31
C CYS A 146 -29.79 -35.67 -93.45
N PHE A 147 -30.53 -36.78 -93.41
CA PHE A 147 -31.98 -36.76 -93.44
C PHE A 147 -32.59 -36.31 -92.09
N GLY A 148 -33.61 -35.45 -92.13
CA GLY A 148 -34.34 -34.96 -90.95
C GLY A 148 -34.64 -33.46 -91.03
N ARG A 149 -35.49 -32.94 -90.13
CA ARG A 149 -35.72 -31.50 -89.98
C ARG A 149 -34.81 -30.94 -88.88
N PRO A 150 -33.91 -29.98 -89.17
CA PRO A 150 -33.09 -29.35 -88.13
C PRO A 150 -33.97 -28.47 -87.24
N THR A 151 -33.73 -28.50 -85.92
CA THR A 151 -34.39 -27.60 -84.97
C THR A 151 -33.67 -26.24 -84.95
N PRO A 152 -34.38 -25.11 -85.14
CA PRO A 152 -33.76 -23.80 -84.98
C PRO A 152 -33.42 -23.59 -83.51
N ARG A 153 -32.14 -23.34 -83.22
CA ARG A 153 -31.70 -22.89 -81.90
C ARG A 153 -31.87 -21.38 -81.87
N ASP A 154 -32.56 -20.89 -80.85
CA ASP A 154 -32.89 -19.48 -80.69
C ASP A 154 -31.69 -18.74 -80.07
N VAL A 155 -31.79 -18.30 -78.82
CA VAL A 155 -30.71 -17.61 -78.12
C VAL A 155 -29.83 -18.59 -77.35
N THR A 156 -28.53 -18.30 -77.25
CA THR A 156 -27.61 -19.08 -76.42
C THR A 156 -27.95 -18.89 -74.94
N ALA A 157 -27.75 -19.94 -74.13
CA ALA A 157 -27.95 -19.84 -72.67
C ALA A 157 -27.07 -18.73 -72.05
N ALA A 158 -25.92 -18.44 -72.66
CA ALA A 158 -25.01 -17.38 -72.23
C ALA A 158 -25.64 -15.98 -72.37
N GLU A 159 -26.25 -15.68 -73.53
CA GLU A 159 -26.94 -14.40 -73.76
C GLU A 159 -28.19 -14.25 -72.89
N LEU A 160 -28.89 -15.35 -72.61
CA LEU A 160 -30.08 -15.34 -71.74
C LEU A 160 -29.71 -15.10 -70.27
N VAL A 161 -28.70 -15.80 -69.76
CA VAL A 161 -28.25 -15.68 -68.36
C VAL A 161 -27.44 -14.40 -68.14
N SER A 162 -26.71 -13.95 -69.16
CA SER A 162 -25.86 -12.77 -69.10
C SER A 162 -26.04 -11.94 -70.38
N PRO A 163 -27.04 -11.05 -70.39
CA PRO A 163 -27.28 -10.15 -71.51
C PRO A 163 -26.00 -9.34 -71.84
N PRO A 164 -25.73 -9.04 -73.12
CA PRO A 164 -24.52 -8.34 -73.54
C PRO A 164 -24.48 -6.85 -73.16
N LYS A 165 -25.48 -6.35 -72.41
CA LYS A 165 -25.53 -4.95 -71.97
C LYS A 165 -24.46 -4.66 -70.90
N SER A 166 -23.79 -3.53 -71.04
CA SER A 166 -22.84 -3.08 -70.03
C SER A 166 -23.55 -2.60 -68.77
N TYR A 167 -22.89 -2.71 -67.62
CA TYR A 167 -23.41 -2.17 -66.35
C TYR A 167 -23.68 -0.65 -66.44
N LEU A 168 -22.82 0.08 -67.15
CA LEU A 168 -22.99 1.53 -67.35
C LEU A 168 -24.27 1.85 -68.12
N ASP A 169 -24.53 1.12 -69.21
CA ASP A 169 -25.74 1.32 -70.02
C ASP A 169 -27.01 1.02 -69.22
N VAL A 170 -26.97 -0.01 -68.37
CA VAL A 170 -28.08 -0.37 -67.48
C VAL A 170 -28.33 0.74 -66.45
N MET A 171 -27.27 1.29 -65.87
CA MET A 171 -27.36 2.38 -64.89
C MET A 171 -27.87 3.68 -65.52
N GLU A 172 -27.41 4.02 -66.73
CA GLU A 172 -27.94 5.17 -67.48
C GLU A 172 -29.44 5.00 -67.78
N GLN A 173 -29.84 3.81 -68.25
CA GLN A 173 -31.26 3.49 -68.51
C GLN A 173 -32.09 3.58 -67.23
N SER A 174 -31.59 3.05 -66.11
CA SER A 174 -32.25 3.13 -64.81
C SER A 174 -32.44 4.58 -64.37
N ARG A 175 -31.41 5.42 -64.54
CA ARG A 175 -31.42 6.83 -64.10
C ARG A 175 -32.45 7.68 -64.85
N VAL A 176 -32.66 7.44 -66.15
CA VAL A 176 -33.63 8.20 -66.95
C VAL A 176 -35.06 8.00 -66.43
N GLY A 177 -35.41 6.81 -65.95
CA GLY A 177 -36.73 6.50 -65.41
C GLY A 177 -36.88 6.70 -63.91
N HIS A 178 -35.77 6.84 -63.18
CA HIS A 178 -35.72 6.77 -61.72
C HIS A 178 -36.73 7.67 -61.03
N GLU A 179 -36.76 8.97 -61.37
CA GLU A 179 -37.67 9.95 -60.75
C GLU A 179 -39.15 9.55 -60.88
N MET A 180 -39.55 8.95 -62.00
CA MET A 180 -40.92 8.48 -62.20
C MET A 180 -41.22 7.25 -61.34
N TYR A 181 -40.28 6.31 -61.22
CA TYR A 181 -40.42 5.11 -60.39
C TYR A 181 -40.47 5.46 -58.91
N THR A 182 -39.62 6.39 -58.47
CA THR A 182 -39.66 6.95 -57.11
C THR A 182 -41.03 7.53 -56.76
N LYS A 183 -41.67 8.24 -57.70
CA LYS A 183 -43.00 8.83 -57.48
C LYS A 183 -44.16 7.83 -57.52
N THR A 184 -44.05 6.79 -58.35
CA THR A 184 -45.17 5.87 -58.64
C THR A 184 -45.15 4.61 -57.78
N HIS A 185 -43.96 4.11 -57.44
CA HIS A 185 -43.75 2.83 -56.77
C HIS A 185 -42.97 2.96 -55.46
N ASP A 186 -42.63 4.18 -55.03
CA ASP A 186 -41.74 4.43 -53.88
C ASP A 186 -40.42 3.65 -53.99
N ASP A 187 -39.89 3.55 -55.22
CA ASP A 187 -38.63 2.88 -55.54
C ASP A 187 -37.46 3.88 -55.45
N TYR A 188 -36.68 3.78 -54.37
CA TYR A 188 -35.56 4.67 -54.06
C TYR A 188 -34.24 3.92 -54.18
N GLU A 189 -33.18 4.61 -54.62
CA GLU A 189 -31.86 4.01 -54.65
C GLU A 189 -31.34 3.75 -53.21
N PRO A 190 -30.49 2.73 -52.99
CA PRO A 190 -29.86 2.50 -51.70
C PRO A 190 -29.08 3.74 -51.23
N GLY A 191 -29.53 4.37 -50.14
CA GLY A 191 -28.93 5.58 -49.57
C GLY A 191 -29.55 6.90 -50.04
N GLU A 192 -30.56 6.86 -50.90
CA GLU A 192 -31.32 8.04 -51.28
C GLU A 192 -32.27 8.49 -50.16
N GLN A 193 -32.27 9.79 -49.85
CA GLN A 193 -33.23 10.38 -48.91
C GLN A 193 -34.50 10.80 -49.65
N ILE A 194 -35.67 10.43 -49.09
CA ILE A 194 -36.98 10.79 -49.62
C ILE A 194 -37.15 12.32 -49.66
N ARG A 195 -37.28 12.88 -50.86
CA ARG A 195 -37.55 14.31 -51.07
C ARG A 195 -39.06 14.53 -51.19
N ARG A 196 -39.66 15.08 -50.13
CA ARG A 196 -41.11 15.36 -50.07
C ARG A 196 -41.53 16.67 -50.72
N ASN A 197 -40.62 17.39 -51.37
CA ASN A 197 -40.85 18.68 -52.03
C ASN A 197 -41.57 19.72 -51.15
N TYR A 198 -41.18 19.82 -49.87
CA TYR A 198 -41.67 20.87 -48.97
C TYR A 198 -41.26 22.26 -49.48
N VAL A 199 -42.18 23.21 -49.41
CA VAL A 199 -41.98 24.63 -49.77
C VAL A 199 -41.55 25.42 -48.51
N GLU A 200 -41.02 26.64 -48.67
CA GLU A 200 -40.69 27.54 -47.54
C GLU A 200 -41.86 27.60 -46.53
N PRO A 201 -41.59 27.47 -45.22
CA PRO A 201 -40.36 27.83 -44.51
C PRO A 201 -39.28 26.74 -44.36
N PHE A 202 -39.51 25.52 -44.87
CA PHE A 202 -38.54 24.42 -44.71
C PHE A 202 -37.28 24.64 -45.56
N LYS A 203 -36.11 24.59 -44.91
CA LYS A 203 -34.78 24.62 -45.53
C LYS A 203 -33.94 23.49 -44.94
N GLN A 204 -33.49 22.56 -45.78
CA GLN A 204 -32.74 21.37 -45.36
C GLN A 204 -31.43 21.70 -44.63
N THR A 205 -30.84 22.87 -44.91
CA THR A 205 -29.58 23.33 -44.32
C THR A 205 -29.71 23.89 -42.91
N LEU A 206 -30.93 24.09 -42.40
CA LEU A 206 -31.17 24.61 -41.05
C LEU A 206 -31.14 23.46 -40.03
N VAL A 207 -30.74 23.80 -38.81
CA VAL A 207 -30.90 22.91 -37.65
C VAL A 207 -32.34 23.01 -37.17
N TRP A 208 -33.08 21.90 -37.28
CA TRP A 208 -34.46 21.79 -36.85
C TRP A 208 -34.54 21.18 -35.45
N GLY A 209 -35.51 21.62 -34.65
CA GLY A 209 -35.73 21.15 -33.28
C GLY A 209 -35.86 22.32 -32.30
N LYS A 210 -36.47 22.05 -31.14
CA LYS A 210 -36.55 23.03 -30.06
C LYS A 210 -35.16 23.13 -29.42
N ASN A 211 -34.60 24.35 -29.37
CA ASN A 211 -33.35 24.56 -28.64
C ASN A 211 -33.56 24.14 -27.18
N THR A 212 -32.87 23.07 -26.77
CA THR A 212 -32.91 22.60 -25.39
C THR A 212 -31.86 23.39 -24.66
N SER A 213 -32.21 23.96 -23.50
CA SER A 213 -31.28 24.73 -22.65
C SER A 213 -30.23 23.85 -21.95
N CYS A 214 -29.80 22.77 -22.60
CA CYS A 214 -28.75 21.89 -22.13
C CYS A 214 -27.45 22.33 -22.78
N ASP A 215 -26.49 22.77 -21.96
CA ASP A 215 -25.13 23.07 -22.40
C ASP A 215 -24.35 21.75 -22.55
N PRO A 216 -24.07 21.28 -23.78
CA PRO A 216 -23.39 19.99 -24.00
C PRO A 216 -21.92 20.02 -23.55
N GLN A 217 -21.34 21.21 -23.41
CA GLN A 217 -19.95 21.37 -22.94
C GLN A 217 -19.83 21.37 -21.41
N GLY A 218 -20.96 21.36 -20.70
CA GLY A 218 -20.97 21.25 -19.24
C GLY A 218 -20.45 22.49 -18.51
N GLY A 219 -20.38 23.65 -19.15
CA GLY A 219 -19.98 24.92 -18.51
C GLY A 219 -20.89 25.31 -17.34
N CYS A 220 -22.19 24.98 -17.43
CA CYS A 220 -23.14 25.16 -16.34
C CYS A 220 -22.93 24.19 -15.16
N ILE A 221 -22.31 23.03 -15.38
CA ILE A 221 -22.03 22.05 -14.30
C ILE A 221 -21.06 22.66 -13.28
N LYS A 222 -20.09 23.46 -13.73
CA LYS A 222 -19.17 24.17 -12.83
C LYS A 222 -19.91 25.11 -11.86
N LYS A 223 -21.00 25.76 -12.32
CA LYS A 223 -21.82 26.63 -11.45
C LYS A 223 -22.68 25.84 -10.46
N VAL A 224 -23.16 24.65 -10.86
CA VAL A 224 -23.95 23.76 -9.97
C VAL A 224 -23.05 23.06 -8.95
N MET A 225 -21.85 22.65 -9.35
CA MET A 225 -20.86 22.00 -8.48
C MET A 225 -20.14 22.99 -7.57
N ALA A 226 -20.03 24.25 -7.98
CA ALA A 226 -19.62 25.33 -7.09
C ALA A 226 -20.77 25.63 -6.12
N VAL A 227 -20.90 24.79 -5.09
CA VAL A 227 -21.63 25.14 -3.89
C VAL A 227 -20.94 26.36 -3.32
N LYS A 228 -21.52 27.54 -3.55
CA LYS A 228 -21.17 28.70 -2.74
C LYS A 228 -21.47 28.29 -1.30
N SER A 229 -20.45 28.28 -0.46
CA SER A 229 -20.62 28.17 0.99
C SER A 229 -21.73 29.14 1.38
N ASP A 230 -22.75 28.62 2.08
CA ASP A 230 -23.93 29.39 2.48
C ASP A 230 -23.49 30.80 2.91
N GLU A 231 -23.97 31.82 2.20
CA GLU A 231 -23.82 33.21 2.64
C GLU A 231 -24.44 33.30 4.04
N ASP A 232 -23.83 34.05 4.96
CA ASP A 232 -24.32 34.19 6.33
C ASP A 232 -25.79 34.67 6.32
N VAL A 233 -26.71 33.72 6.42
CA VAL A 233 -28.14 34.01 6.44
C VAL A 233 -28.43 34.70 7.76
N LEU A 234 -28.91 35.94 7.70
CA LEU A 234 -29.32 36.65 8.90
C LEU A 234 -30.52 35.92 9.52
N VAL A 235 -30.31 35.34 10.71
CA VAL A 235 -31.33 34.62 11.46
C VAL A 235 -31.70 35.38 12.73
N SER A 236 -32.95 35.25 13.19
CA SER A 236 -33.37 35.80 14.49
C SER A 236 -32.57 35.19 15.64
N LYS A 237 -32.28 36.00 16.67
CA LYS A 237 -31.52 35.57 17.85
C LYS A 237 -32.12 34.32 18.51
N ILE A 238 -33.45 34.28 18.64
CA ILE A 238 -34.17 33.14 19.24
C ILE A 238 -33.90 31.84 18.48
N LEU A 239 -33.97 31.87 17.14
CA LEU A 239 -33.71 30.69 16.31
C LEU A 239 -32.22 30.31 16.32
N SER A 240 -31.32 31.29 16.39
CA SER A 240 -29.88 31.05 16.56
C SER A 240 -29.57 30.34 17.88
N ASP A 241 -30.08 30.87 19.01
CA ASP A 241 -29.90 30.30 20.34
C ASP A 241 -30.49 28.88 20.44
N HIS A 242 -31.68 28.67 19.85
CA HIS A 242 -32.30 27.34 19.77
C HIS A 242 -31.42 26.36 18.99
N ARG A 243 -30.91 26.75 17.81
CA ARG A 243 -30.01 25.90 17.01
C ARG A 243 -28.73 25.58 17.77
N HIS A 244 -28.13 26.54 18.46
CA HIS A 244 -26.92 26.33 19.27
C HIS A 244 -27.16 25.32 20.41
N ARG A 245 -28.31 25.39 21.08
CA ARG A 245 -28.67 24.47 22.17
C ARG A 245 -29.08 23.08 21.71
N THR A 246 -29.62 22.93 20.50
CA THR A 246 -30.23 21.67 20.04
C THR A 246 -29.41 20.91 19.00
N LYS A 247 -28.57 21.60 18.24
CA LYS A 247 -27.73 20.97 17.21
C LYS A 247 -26.33 20.68 17.76
N HIS A 248 -25.83 19.49 17.46
CA HIS A 248 -24.44 19.13 17.69
C HIS A 248 -23.55 19.72 16.59
N LEU A 249 -22.35 20.17 16.96
CA LEU A 249 -21.33 20.64 16.02
C LEU A 249 -20.19 19.63 16.01
N VAL A 250 -19.65 19.34 14.81
CA VAL A 250 -18.53 18.40 14.68
C VAL A 250 -17.29 19.00 15.37
N GLY A 251 -16.63 18.21 16.21
CA GLY A 251 -15.42 18.62 16.94
C GLY A 251 -15.68 19.46 18.19
N LYS A 252 -16.93 19.86 18.47
CA LYS A 252 -17.31 20.53 19.73
C LYS A 252 -18.21 19.63 20.56
N VAL A 253 -17.92 19.54 21.85
CA VAL A 253 -18.79 18.85 22.80
C VAL A 253 -20.10 19.62 22.92
N HIS A 254 -21.21 18.90 22.90
CA HIS A 254 -22.53 19.52 23.01
C HIS A 254 -22.78 19.99 24.46
N ALA A 255 -22.84 21.31 24.66
CA ALA A 255 -23.01 21.94 25.97
C ALA A 255 -24.23 22.88 25.98
N PRO A 256 -25.46 22.36 26.21
CA PRO A 256 -26.69 23.15 26.12
C PRO A 256 -26.79 24.33 27.10
N ASN A 257 -26.19 24.17 28.29
CA ASN A 257 -26.24 25.15 29.37
C ASN A 257 -24.95 25.96 29.52
N ASP A 258 -23.90 25.61 28.76
CA ASP A 258 -22.58 26.26 28.77
C ASP A 258 -22.02 26.53 30.19
N ASN A 259 -22.19 25.56 31.09
CA ASN A 259 -21.79 25.69 32.51
C ASN A 259 -20.30 26.00 32.71
N ILE A 260 -19.46 25.77 31.69
CA ILE A 260 -18.02 26.00 31.76
C ILE A 260 -17.68 27.49 31.85
N GLY A 261 -18.55 28.38 31.33
CA GLY A 261 -18.39 29.83 31.48
C GLY A 261 -18.63 30.33 32.91
N CYS A 262 -19.24 29.52 33.77
CA CYS A 262 -19.46 29.85 35.18
C CYS A 262 -18.27 29.48 36.08
N VAL A 263 -17.24 28.81 35.55
CA VAL A 263 -16.05 28.41 36.31
C VAL A 263 -14.82 29.17 35.83
N PRO A 264 -13.85 29.49 36.72
CA PRO A 264 -12.59 30.12 36.33
C PRO A 264 -11.80 29.27 35.32
N GLU A 265 -11.02 29.93 34.49
CA GLU A 265 -10.12 29.25 33.55
C GLU A 265 -9.10 28.38 34.32
N GLY A 266 -8.97 27.11 33.91
CA GLY A 266 -8.16 26.12 34.64
C GLY A 266 -8.86 25.41 35.80
N HIS A 267 -10.17 25.63 36.01
CA HIS A 267 -10.93 24.88 37.00
C HIS A 267 -11.00 23.38 36.65
N ALA A 268 -10.49 22.54 37.55
CA ALA A 268 -10.62 21.09 37.44
C ALA A 268 -11.90 20.63 38.14
N PHE A 269 -12.82 20.03 37.37
CA PHE A 269 -14.03 19.42 37.92
C PHE A 269 -13.71 18.15 38.71
N GLY A 270 -14.38 17.97 39.84
CA GLY A 270 -14.24 16.80 40.72
C GLY A 270 -14.16 17.20 42.19
N ARG A 271 -14.17 16.20 43.07
CA ARG A 271 -13.89 16.41 44.50
C ARG A 271 -12.39 16.20 44.73
N LEU A 272 -11.70 17.24 45.18
CA LEU A 272 -10.33 17.12 45.65
C LEU A 272 -10.29 16.27 46.92
N ASN A 273 -9.51 15.20 46.91
CA ASN A 273 -9.17 14.48 48.13
C ASN A 273 -8.22 15.37 48.93
N LYS A 274 -8.76 16.05 49.94
CA LYS A 274 -7.96 16.82 50.89
C LYS A 274 -6.98 15.86 51.55
N ARG A 275 -5.68 16.13 51.41
CA ARG A 275 -4.68 15.43 52.23
C ARG A 275 -4.96 15.79 53.70
N GLY A 276 -4.76 14.84 54.61
CA GLY A 276 -4.82 15.14 56.04
C GLY A 276 -3.83 16.25 56.38
N MET A 277 -4.15 17.05 57.40
CA MET A 277 -3.29 18.15 57.85
C MET A 277 -1.89 17.66 58.24
N PHE A 278 -1.79 16.42 58.71
CA PHE A 278 -0.55 15.82 59.20
C PHE A 278 -0.06 14.71 58.28
N GLY A 279 1.25 14.69 58.04
CA GLY A 279 1.93 13.62 57.30
C GLY A 279 2.13 12.37 58.15
N VAL A 280 2.41 11.23 57.49
CA VAL A 280 2.71 9.97 58.19
C VAL A 280 3.90 10.12 59.16
N GLY A 281 4.92 10.90 58.77
CA GLY A 281 6.10 11.12 59.61
C GLY A 281 5.80 11.86 60.91
N GLU A 282 4.83 12.77 60.92
CA GLU A 282 4.39 13.50 62.11
C GLU A 282 3.51 12.63 63.00
N LEU A 283 2.63 11.82 62.39
CA LEU A 283 1.76 10.89 63.11
C LEU A 283 2.49 9.70 63.72
N LEU A 284 3.73 9.42 63.30
CA LEU A 284 4.58 8.38 63.86
C LEU A 284 5.33 8.83 65.12
N GLN A 285 5.27 10.12 65.48
CA GLN A 285 5.86 10.60 66.71
C GLN A 285 4.89 10.34 67.88
N ASP A 286 5.42 9.98 69.05
CA ASP A 286 4.63 9.78 70.28
C ASP A 286 4.16 11.12 70.91
N CYS A 287 4.19 12.21 70.14
CA CYS A 287 3.84 13.56 70.54
C CYS A 287 2.93 14.22 69.50
N ASP A 288 2.13 15.20 69.93
CA ASP A 288 1.30 15.98 69.02
C ASP A 288 2.20 16.76 68.02
N PRO A 289 1.86 16.79 66.72
CA PRO A 289 2.63 17.52 65.74
C PRO A 289 2.74 19.02 66.07
N SER A 290 3.95 19.56 66.03
CA SER A 290 4.18 20.99 66.24
C SER A 290 3.60 21.83 65.09
N LEU A 291 2.60 22.66 65.38
CA LEU A 291 1.99 23.56 64.40
C LEU A 291 3.00 24.58 63.83
N ASP A 292 3.90 25.10 64.66
CA ASP A 292 4.89 26.10 64.24
C ASP A 292 5.87 25.55 63.19
N LYS A 293 6.17 24.24 63.25
CA LYS A 293 6.98 23.57 62.22
C LYS A 293 6.23 23.45 60.89
N LEU A 294 4.93 23.17 60.94
CA LEU A 294 4.08 23.10 59.75
C LEU A 294 3.97 24.47 59.10
N ASP A 295 3.71 25.51 59.90
CA ASP A 295 3.68 26.90 59.44
C ASP A 295 5.03 27.28 58.81
N LEU A 296 6.16 26.94 59.43
CA LEU A 296 7.48 27.13 58.83
C LEU A 296 7.66 26.37 57.51
N LEU A 297 7.16 25.13 57.41
CA LEU A 297 7.28 24.34 56.20
C LEU A 297 6.50 24.99 55.05
N ASP A 298 5.29 25.46 55.32
CA ASP A 298 4.45 26.19 54.37
C ASP A 298 5.09 27.51 53.94
N GLU A 299 5.61 28.28 54.91
CA GLU A 299 6.44 29.48 54.71
C GLU A 299 7.60 29.21 53.73
N LEU A 300 8.41 28.18 54.00
CA LEU A 300 9.56 27.81 53.16
C LEU A 300 9.15 27.26 51.80
N SER A 301 8.01 26.57 51.73
CA SER A 301 7.49 26.05 50.46
C SER A 301 7.19 27.19 49.48
N SER A 302 6.68 28.33 49.98
CA SER A 302 6.40 29.51 49.17
C SER A 302 7.66 30.09 48.53
N ILE A 303 8.76 30.17 49.27
CA ILE A 303 10.04 30.67 48.74
C ILE A 303 10.69 29.65 47.82
N ASN A 304 10.64 28.36 48.16
CA ASN A 304 11.13 27.31 47.28
C ASN A 304 10.36 27.29 45.95
N PHE A 305 9.06 27.56 45.98
CA PHE A 305 8.26 27.73 44.76
C PHE A 305 8.77 28.88 43.91
N LEU A 306 9.00 30.07 44.49
CA LEU A 306 9.55 31.23 43.78
C LEU A 306 10.96 30.95 43.24
N ARG A 307 11.86 30.38 44.04
CA ARG A 307 13.21 29.97 43.61
C ARG A 307 13.15 28.96 42.46
N ASN A 308 12.24 27.99 42.52
CA ASN A 308 12.04 27.01 41.45
C ASN A 308 11.47 27.66 40.17
N GLN A 309 10.59 28.65 40.29
CA GLN A 309 10.13 29.42 39.13
C GLN A 309 11.30 30.15 38.47
N ILE A 310 12.13 30.83 39.26
CA ILE A 310 13.34 31.52 38.80
C ILE A 310 14.30 30.52 38.14
N ALA A 311 14.50 29.34 38.73
CA ALA A 311 15.40 28.30 38.23
C ALA A 311 14.97 27.69 36.89
N LYS A 312 13.66 27.63 36.63
CA LYS A 312 13.09 27.04 35.40
C LYS A 312 13.11 27.97 34.19
N ARG A 313 13.43 29.26 34.37
CA ARG A 313 13.47 30.22 33.26
C ARG A 313 14.66 29.90 32.35
N GLU A 314 14.44 30.00 31.03
CA GLU A 314 15.49 29.73 30.02
C GLU A 314 16.61 30.78 30.04
N LEU A 315 16.28 32.03 30.40
CA LEU A 315 17.22 33.13 30.58
C LEU A 315 17.55 33.31 32.06
N ALA A 316 18.80 33.66 32.36
CA ALA A 316 19.23 33.96 33.73
C ALA A 316 18.41 35.12 34.29
N PHE A 317 17.78 34.92 35.45
CA PHE A 317 16.96 35.95 36.07
C PHE A 317 17.79 37.19 36.45
N PRO A 318 17.36 38.40 36.06
CA PRO A 318 18.12 39.62 36.27
C PRO A 318 17.99 40.13 37.71
N HIS A 319 18.63 39.43 38.66
CA HIS A 319 18.63 39.81 40.08
C HIS A 319 19.17 41.23 40.33
N ARG A 320 20.15 41.67 39.51
CA ARG A 320 20.72 43.03 39.58
C ARG A 320 19.71 44.08 39.16
N ASP A 321 18.98 43.84 38.08
CA ASP A 321 17.98 44.81 37.58
C ASP A 321 16.85 44.97 38.60
N LEU A 322 16.43 43.88 39.25
CA LEU A 322 15.47 43.93 40.36
C LEU A 322 16.00 44.78 41.51
N LEU A 323 17.25 44.57 41.94
CA LEU A 323 17.86 45.38 43.00
C LEU A 323 17.98 46.86 42.61
N ASP A 324 18.38 47.14 41.36
CA ASP A 324 18.49 48.50 40.83
C ASP A 324 17.12 49.20 40.76
N THR A 325 16.05 48.49 40.44
CA THR A 325 14.69 49.06 40.50
C THR A 325 14.30 49.44 41.91
N PHE A 326 14.59 48.61 42.92
CA PHE A 326 14.34 48.96 44.32
C PHE A 326 15.19 50.15 44.77
N HIS A 327 16.46 50.22 44.37
CA HIS A 327 17.31 51.37 44.67
C HIS A 327 16.84 52.68 44.02
N ARG A 328 16.22 52.64 42.84
CA ARG A 328 15.63 53.83 42.20
C ARG A 328 14.40 54.34 42.96
N ILE A 329 13.65 53.43 43.58
CA ILE A 329 12.45 53.76 44.35
C ILE A 329 12.85 54.26 45.76
N ASP A 330 13.89 53.68 46.37
CA ASP A 330 14.45 54.10 47.65
C ASP A 330 15.26 55.40 47.52
N SER A 331 14.55 56.52 47.42
CA SER A 331 15.14 57.87 47.33
C SER A 331 15.99 58.24 48.55
N ASN A 332 15.78 57.58 49.68
CA ASN A 332 16.43 57.86 50.95
C ASN A 332 17.64 56.94 51.23
N HIS A 333 17.93 55.98 50.35
CA HIS A 333 19.00 54.99 50.49
C HIS A 333 19.00 54.27 51.85
N THR A 334 17.80 53.99 52.37
CA THR A 334 17.61 53.31 53.66
C THR A 334 17.67 51.79 53.56
N ASN A 335 17.76 51.25 52.33
CA ASN A 335 17.68 49.83 51.99
C ASN A 335 16.37 49.17 52.49
N ARG A 336 15.35 49.98 52.76
CA ARG A 336 14.06 49.55 53.28
C ARG A 336 12.94 50.15 52.46
N LEU A 337 11.97 49.33 52.07
CA LEU A 337 10.81 49.74 51.30
C LEU A 337 9.51 49.31 51.97
N PRO A 338 8.41 50.08 51.81
CA PRO A 338 7.09 49.64 52.25
C PRO A 338 6.64 48.38 51.53
N LEU A 339 5.96 47.48 52.24
CA LEU A 339 5.44 46.21 51.71
C LEU A 339 4.63 46.38 50.42
N HIS A 340 3.76 47.38 50.37
CA HIS A 340 2.92 47.67 49.20
C HIS A 340 3.76 47.90 47.94
N THR A 341 4.80 48.73 48.06
CA THR A 341 5.68 49.09 46.95
C THR A 341 6.49 47.89 46.44
N VAL A 342 6.87 46.98 47.33
CA VAL A 342 7.54 45.73 46.94
C VAL A 342 6.60 44.86 46.08
N TYR A 343 5.34 44.70 46.49
CA TYR A 343 4.36 43.94 45.70
C TYR A 343 3.93 44.61 44.39
N GLU A 344 4.13 45.93 44.23
CA GLU A 344 3.91 46.60 42.95
C GLU A 344 5.02 46.30 41.95
N VAL A 345 6.26 46.15 42.41
CA VAL A 345 7.44 45.91 41.54
C VAL A 345 7.61 44.44 41.19
N LEU A 346 7.31 43.51 42.09
CA LEU A 346 7.48 42.06 41.85
C LEU A 346 6.75 41.53 40.59
N PRO A 347 5.51 41.98 40.26
CA PRO A 347 4.82 41.62 39.02
C PRO A 347 5.57 41.99 37.74
N ASP A 348 6.32 43.10 37.73
CA ASP A 348 7.12 43.52 36.55
C ASP A 348 8.22 42.50 36.21
N PHE A 349 8.62 41.70 37.20
CA PHE A 349 9.58 40.60 37.07
C PHE A 349 8.92 39.22 37.02
N GLU A 350 7.59 39.17 36.87
CA GLU A 350 6.76 37.96 36.85
C GLU A 350 6.90 37.12 38.14
N LEU A 351 7.04 37.78 39.29
CA LEU A 351 7.06 37.13 40.60
C LEU A 351 5.76 37.41 41.35
N TYR A 352 5.08 36.35 41.76
CA TYR A 352 3.79 36.42 42.46
C TYR A 352 3.88 35.64 43.78
N PRO A 353 4.39 36.25 44.87
CA PRO A 353 4.43 35.61 46.18
C PRO A 353 3.04 35.48 46.78
N ASP A 354 2.78 34.36 47.45
CA ASP A 354 1.62 34.24 48.34
C ASP A 354 1.82 35.12 49.58
N ARG A 355 0.95 36.11 49.77
CA ARG A 355 1.13 37.16 50.79
C ARG A 355 1.34 36.62 52.20
N ILE A 356 0.50 35.66 52.61
CA ILE A 356 0.47 35.13 53.99
C ILE A 356 1.79 34.42 54.36
N PRO A 357 2.21 33.33 53.66
CA PRO A 357 3.44 32.62 54.00
C PRO A 357 4.69 33.46 53.75
N PHE A 358 4.69 34.32 52.72
CA PHE A 358 5.83 35.17 52.41
C PHE A 358 6.09 36.20 53.51
N GLU A 359 5.04 36.91 53.96
CA GLU A 359 5.17 37.91 55.03
C GLU A 359 5.51 37.29 56.38
N ALA A 360 4.92 36.13 56.69
CA ALA A 360 5.22 35.38 57.92
C ALA A 360 6.71 35.01 57.98
N LEU A 361 7.28 34.51 56.88
CA LEU A 361 8.70 34.16 56.81
C LEU A 361 9.61 35.40 56.89
N MET A 362 9.23 36.50 56.25
CA MET A 362 9.99 37.76 56.34
C MET A 362 10.02 38.34 57.76
N LYS A 363 8.94 38.15 58.53
CA LYS A 363 8.91 38.48 59.97
C LYS A 363 9.80 37.53 60.78
N ARG A 364 9.72 36.21 60.53
CA ARG A 364 10.52 35.19 61.23
C ARG A 364 12.03 35.38 61.01
N LEU A 365 12.44 35.82 59.82
CA LEU A 365 13.83 36.12 59.45
C LEU A 365 14.30 37.53 59.85
N ASN A 366 13.47 38.33 60.54
CA ASN A 366 13.76 39.72 60.91
C ASN A 366 14.12 40.62 59.70
N ILE A 367 13.56 40.34 58.52
CA ILE A 367 13.72 41.16 57.30
C ILE A 367 12.63 42.23 57.23
N MET A 368 11.46 41.91 57.76
CA MET A 368 10.36 42.84 57.95
C MET A 368 10.40 43.43 59.37
N SER A 369 10.37 44.75 59.47
CA SER A 369 10.22 45.47 60.75
C SER A 369 8.74 45.56 61.17
N SER A 370 8.48 45.95 62.43
CA SER A 370 7.12 46.17 62.96
C SER A 370 6.26 47.12 62.12
N ASP A 371 6.91 48.04 61.40
CA ASP A 371 6.27 49.13 60.67
C ASP A 371 6.02 48.79 59.19
N GLU A 372 5.91 47.50 58.85
CA GLU A 372 5.69 46.99 57.47
C GLU A 372 6.76 47.38 56.45
N MET A 373 7.96 47.72 56.92
CA MET A 373 9.13 48.02 56.08
C MET A 373 9.96 46.76 55.88
N ILE A 374 10.25 46.42 54.61
CA ILE A 374 11.07 45.28 54.18
C ILE A 374 12.48 45.73 53.82
N ASP A 375 13.50 45.05 54.36
CA ASP A 375 14.87 45.11 53.87
C ASP A 375 14.99 44.38 52.51
N PHE A 376 14.87 45.14 51.42
CA PHE A 376 14.75 44.58 50.07
C PHE A 376 16.03 43.90 49.60
N VAL A 377 17.21 44.27 50.13
CA VAL A 377 18.48 43.64 49.78
C VAL A 377 18.47 42.19 50.25
N LYS A 378 18.15 41.96 51.53
CA LYS A 378 18.07 40.61 52.10
C LYS A 378 16.94 39.79 51.48
N MET A 379 15.81 40.43 51.14
CA MET A 379 14.71 39.77 50.44
C MET A 379 15.15 39.26 49.05
N VAL A 380 15.86 40.09 48.27
CA VAL A 380 16.39 39.70 46.96
C VAL A 380 17.45 38.59 47.09
N ASP A 381 18.32 38.66 48.11
CA ASP A 381 19.28 37.60 48.41
C ASP A 381 18.60 36.26 48.73
N ILE A 382 17.47 36.30 49.44
CA ILE A 382 16.63 35.13 49.69
C ILE A 382 16.06 34.56 48.39
N LEU A 383 15.71 35.37 47.40
CA LEU A 383 15.21 34.87 46.12
C LEU A 383 16.33 34.32 45.22
N ASN A 384 17.58 34.73 45.47
CA ASN A 384 18.73 34.32 44.68
C ASN A 384 19.14 32.87 44.94
N ILE A 385 19.09 32.05 43.88
CA ILE A 385 19.41 30.62 43.94
C ILE A 385 20.91 30.38 44.21
N ASN A 386 21.76 31.33 43.81
CA ASN A 386 23.21 31.22 43.97
C ASN A 386 23.70 31.62 45.37
N VAL A 387 22.81 32.19 46.19
CA VAL A 387 23.12 32.62 47.56
C VAL A 387 22.58 31.57 48.53
N MET A 388 23.42 31.20 49.49
CA MET A 388 23.02 30.28 50.56
C MET A 388 21.84 30.88 51.34
N PHE A 389 20.82 30.05 51.58
CA PHE A 389 19.65 30.49 52.33
C PHE A 389 20.05 30.86 53.78
N PRO A 390 19.50 31.93 54.38
CA PRO A 390 19.79 32.31 55.76
C PRO A 390 19.51 31.17 56.76
N ASP A 391 20.33 31.06 57.81
CA ASP A 391 20.16 30.01 58.81
C ASP A 391 18.90 30.27 59.64
N ILE A 392 18.02 29.26 59.71
CA ILE A 392 16.76 29.33 60.45
C ILE A 392 17.05 28.75 61.83
N SER A 393 16.79 29.52 62.89
CA SER A 393 16.93 29.03 64.26
C SER A 393 16.17 27.72 64.45
N LYS A 394 16.80 26.72 65.07
CA LYS A 394 16.18 25.41 65.31
C LYS A 394 14.85 25.58 66.07
N ILE A 395 13.77 25.10 65.46
CA ILE A 395 12.47 25.00 66.13
C ILE A 395 12.52 23.79 67.07
N GLU A 396 12.06 23.98 68.30
CA GLU A 396 11.88 22.89 69.27
C GLU A 396 10.59 22.15 68.92
N ASP A 397 10.68 21.17 68.00
CA ASP A 397 9.53 20.41 67.50
C ASP A 397 8.90 19.49 68.58
N VAL A 398 9.69 19.10 69.58
CA VAL A 398 9.29 18.13 70.61
C VAL A 398 9.32 18.83 71.98
N PRO A 399 8.25 18.74 72.78
CA PRO A 399 8.22 19.28 74.13
C PRO A 399 9.36 18.74 74.99
N LYS A 400 9.91 19.59 75.87
CA LYS A 400 11.04 19.22 76.74
C LYS A 400 10.71 18.04 77.65
N GLU A 401 9.44 17.85 77.98
CA GLU A 401 8.96 16.72 78.78
C GLU A 401 9.07 15.38 78.05
N MET A 402 8.99 15.38 76.71
CA MET A 402 9.03 14.17 75.87
C MET A 402 10.42 13.89 75.28
N LEU A 403 11.36 14.81 75.47
CA LEU A 403 12.78 14.61 75.13
C LEU A 403 13.45 13.71 76.18
N HIS A 404 13.12 12.42 76.14
CA HIS A 404 13.80 11.41 76.93
C HIS A 404 15.09 10.99 76.20
N PHE A 405 16.22 11.59 76.58
CA PHE A 405 17.55 11.13 76.15
C PHE A 405 18.02 9.88 76.90
N GLU A 406 17.07 9.09 77.44
CA GLU A 406 17.38 7.86 78.13
C GLU A 406 17.76 6.81 77.10
N THR A 407 19.00 6.34 77.17
CA THR A 407 19.40 5.19 76.37
C THR A 407 18.58 3.96 76.79
N THR A 408 18.35 3.03 75.87
CA THR A 408 17.63 1.76 76.14
C THR A 408 18.15 1.07 77.41
N ASN A 409 19.46 1.20 77.69
CA ASN A 409 20.13 0.66 78.87
C ASN A 409 19.77 1.39 80.18
N GLN A 410 19.66 2.72 80.16
CA GLN A 410 19.25 3.51 81.34
C GLN A 410 17.78 3.28 81.69
N PHE A 411 16.93 3.20 80.66
CA PHE A 411 15.53 2.82 80.81
C PHE A 411 15.46 1.45 81.48
N ALA A 412 16.12 0.42 80.91
CA ALA A 412 16.17 -0.94 81.45
C ALA A 412 16.69 -1.03 82.90
N GLN A 413 17.70 -0.25 83.29
CA GLN A 413 18.20 -0.22 84.67
C GLN A 413 17.15 0.32 85.67
N LYS A 414 16.36 1.33 85.29
CA LYS A 414 15.22 1.79 86.11
C LYS A 414 14.17 0.69 86.30
N TYR A 415 13.91 -0.15 85.28
CA TYR A 415 12.97 -1.27 85.36
C TYR A 415 13.47 -2.43 86.22
N HIS A 416 14.77 -2.69 86.28
CA HIS A 416 15.33 -3.78 87.09
C HIS A 416 15.34 -3.53 88.60
N HIS A 417 15.01 -2.32 89.06
CA HIS A 417 14.98 -1.96 90.48
C HIS A 417 13.57 -1.81 91.06
N SER A 418 12.51 -1.99 90.26
CA SER A 418 11.13 -2.02 90.76
C SER A 418 10.69 -3.48 90.99
N GLU A 419 10.50 -3.88 92.25
CA GLU A 419 10.08 -5.24 92.63
C GLU A 419 8.65 -5.61 92.20
N LYS A 420 7.93 -4.74 91.49
CA LYS A 420 6.54 -4.96 91.07
C LYS A 420 6.30 -4.40 89.67
N PHE A 421 6.24 -5.28 88.67
CA PHE A 421 5.66 -4.93 87.38
C PHE A 421 4.88 -6.11 86.78
N ASP A 422 3.65 -5.83 86.35
CA ASP A 422 2.74 -6.79 85.68
C ASP A 422 2.98 -6.73 84.17
N THR A 423 3.44 -7.83 83.58
CA THR A 423 3.93 -7.92 82.19
C THR A 423 2.82 -8.00 81.13
N LYS A 424 1.55 -7.81 81.50
CA LYS A 424 0.41 -8.09 80.62
C LYS A 424 0.07 -7.01 79.59
N GLY A 425 0.74 -5.85 79.61
CA GLY A 425 0.31 -4.68 78.83
C GLY A 425 1.30 -4.11 77.80
N ILE A 426 2.53 -4.63 77.69
CA ILE A 426 3.55 -4.02 76.81
C ILE A 426 3.70 -4.89 75.56
N PRO A 427 3.34 -4.41 74.35
CA PRO A 427 3.73 -5.07 73.12
C PRO A 427 5.22 -4.84 72.89
N THR A 428 6.08 -5.71 73.42
CA THR A 428 7.52 -5.60 73.24
C THR A 428 7.91 -6.13 71.85
N ALA A 429 7.98 -5.24 70.87
CA ALA A 429 8.80 -5.49 69.69
C ALA A 429 10.27 -5.27 70.09
N GLY A 430 10.97 -6.34 70.45
CA GLY A 430 12.40 -6.26 70.79
C GLY A 430 12.87 -7.37 71.71
N VAL A 431 14.09 -7.86 71.46
CA VAL A 431 14.77 -8.88 72.25
C VAL A 431 14.85 -8.42 73.72
N PRO A 432 14.44 -9.26 74.69
CA PRO A 432 14.52 -8.88 76.09
C PRO A 432 15.99 -8.59 76.47
N PRO A 433 16.25 -7.53 77.27
CA PRO A 433 17.60 -7.15 77.63
C PRO A 433 18.19 -8.23 78.55
N ARG A 434 19.09 -9.04 78.01
CA ARG A 434 19.98 -9.87 78.83
C ARG A 434 21.26 -9.06 79.10
N PRO A 435 21.73 -8.98 80.35
CA PRO A 435 23.00 -8.31 80.64
C PRO A 435 24.12 -8.96 79.82
N HIS A 436 24.99 -8.14 79.23
CA HIS A 436 26.04 -8.50 78.27
C HIS A 436 26.66 -9.89 78.52
N ILE A 437 26.13 -10.90 77.83
CA ILE A 437 26.81 -12.18 77.66
C ILE A 437 27.72 -11.98 76.45
N SER A 438 29.04 -12.00 76.66
CA SER A 438 29.98 -11.99 75.54
C SER A 438 29.69 -13.20 74.65
N MET A 439 29.82 -13.05 73.32
CA MET A 439 29.70 -14.18 72.39
C MET A 439 30.59 -15.37 72.81
N GLU A 440 31.76 -15.08 73.37
CA GLU A 440 32.68 -16.07 73.93
C GLU A 440 32.04 -16.88 75.08
N SER A 441 31.27 -16.26 75.97
CA SER A 441 30.57 -16.97 77.05
C SER A 441 29.43 -17.88 76.54
N LEU A 442 28.89 -17.62 75.34
CA LEU A 442 27.89 -18.47 74.69
C LEU A 442 28.52 -19.64 73.94
N VAL A 443 29.68 -19.42 73.31
CA VAL A 443 30.41 -20.42 72.54
C VAL A 443 31.20 -21.36 73.46
N SER A 444 31.73 -20.86 74.57
CA SER A 444 32.44 -21.62 75.60
C SER A 444 31.90 -21.30 76.99
N PRO A 445 30.83 -21.97 77.44
CA PRO A 445 30.26 -21.72 78.76
C PRO A 445 31.24 -22.14 79.86
N SER A 446 31.38 -21.31 80.88
CA SER A 446 32.09 -21.66 82.11
C SER A 446 31.42 -22.83 82.84
N ILE A 447 32.17 -23.53 83.70
CA ILE A 447 31.60 -24.59 84.56
C ILE A 447 30.44 -24.04 85.40
N PHE A 448 30.54 -22.80 85.90
CA PHE A 448 29.48 -22.17 86.69
C PHE A 448 28.18 -21.99 85.87
N THR A 449 28.28 -21.57 84.62
CA THR A 449 27.13 -21.46 83.72
C THR A 449 26.50 -22.82 83.40
N THR A 450 27.26 -23.92 83.38
CA THR A 450 26.68 -25.26 83.22
C THR A 450 25.86 -25.71 84.42
N TYR A 451 26.18 -25.21 85.62
CA TYR A 451 25.41 -25.42 86.85
C TYR A 451 24.30 -24.38 87.06
N GLY A 452 24.04 -23.53 86.05
CA GLY A 452 22.97 -22.53 86.09
C GLY A 452 23.33 -21.24 86.82
N LEU A 453 24.60 -21.03 87.19
CA LEU A 453 25.06 -19.77 87.79
C LEU A 453 25.40 -18.75 86.70
N GLU A 454 24.80 -17.56 86.79
CA GLU A 454 25.06 -16.48 85.84
C GLU A 454 26.26 -15.63 86.27
N PRO A 455 27.07 -15.09 85.34
CA PRO A 455 28.22 -14.23 85.68
C PRO A 455 27.87 -13.05 86.59
N LYS A 456 26.65 -12.50 86.45
CA LYS A 456 26.14 -11.41 87.31
C LYS A 456 26.10 -11.78 88.79
N GLU A 457 25.86 -13.05 89.13
CA GLU A 457 25.68 -13.50 90.51
C GLU A 457 26.96 -13.44 91.34
N PHE A 458 28.12 -13.39 90.67
CA PHE A 458 29.42 -13.19 91.29
C PHE A 458 29.68 -11.74 91.68
N PHE A 459 29.01 -10.78 91.03
CA PHE A 459 29.12 -9.34 91.29
C PHE A 459 28.05 -8.82 92.24
N ILE A 460 27.01 -9.61 92.55
CA ILE A 460 26.00 -9.24 93.54
C ILE A 460 26.65 -9.12 94.92
N PRO A 461 26.41 -8.02 95.65
CA PRO A 461 26.96 -7.84 96.99
C PRO A 461 26.39 -8.90 97.96
N ARG A 462 27.26 -9.51 98.76
CA ARG A 462 26.89 -10.57 99.70
C ARG A 462 27.09 -10.11 101.15
N SER A 463 26.30 -10.69 102.05
CA SER A 463 26.43 -10.40 103.48
C SER A 463 27.72 -11.02 104.04
N ARG A 464 28.24 -10.43 105.12
CA ARG A 464 29.50 -10.86 105.75
C ARG A 464 29.47 -12.30 106.26
N GLY A 465 28.30 -12.85 106.59
CA GLY A 465 28.13 -14.26 106.98
C GLY A 465 28.01 -15.24 105.80
N PHE A 466 27.73 -14.76 104.59
CA PHE A 466 27.51 -15.63 103.43
C PHE A 466 28.83 -16.22 102.91
N LEU A 467 29.90 -15.41 102.78
CA LEU A 467 31.18 -15.87 102.21
C LEU A 467 31.90 -16.92 103.08
N PRO A 468 31.97 -16.80 104.42
CA PRO A 468 32.55 -17.85 105.27
C PRO A 468 31.82 -19.18 105.09
N THR A 469 30.49 -19.16 105.10
CA THR A 469 29.65 -20.34 104.90
C THR A 469 29.86 -20.96 103.51
N LEU A 470 30.06 -20.13 102.48
CA LEU A 470 30.35 -20.57 101.12
C LEU A 470 31.72 -21.24 101.05
N LEU A 471 32.75 -20.66 101.67
CA LEU A 471 34.12 -21.18 101.66
C LEU A 471 34.23 -22.49 102.45
N GLU A 472 33.56 -22.60 103.59
CA GLU A 472 33.47 -23.84 104.37
C GLU A 472 32.84 -24.97 103.55
N ARG A 473 31.75 -24.68 102.83
CA ARG A 473 31.11 -25.65 101.93
C ARG A 473 31.98 -26.07 100.75
N LEU A 474 32.92 -25.21 100.34
CA LEU A 474 33.94 -25.49 99.33
C LEU A 474 35.18 -26.19 99.90
N GLY A 475 35.23 -26.44 101.22
CA GLY A 475 36.33 -27.14 101.89
C GLY A 475 37.52 -26.25 102.29
N TYR A 476 37.38 -24.93 102.23
CA TYR A 476 38.41 -23.98 102.66
C TYR A 476 38.14 -23.47 104.09
N GLN A 477 39.09 -23.68 105.00
CA GLN A 477 39.08 -23.07 106.34
C GLN A 477 39.94 -21.79 106.30
N VAL A 478 39.30 -20.64 106.44
CA VAL A 478 39.98 -19.34 106.48
C VAL A 478 39.98 -18.84 107.93
N ASP A 479 41.14 -18.46 108.44
CA ASP A 479 41.24 -17.85 109.77
C ASP A 479 40.45 -16.55 109.83
N HIS A 480 39.79 -16.29 110.97
CA HIS A 480 38.92 -15.13 111.15
C HIS A 480 39.68 -13.80 110.99
N HIS A 481 40.98 -13.77 111.32
CA HIS A 481 41.82 -12.59 111.14
C HIS A 481 42.08 -12.32 109.66
N GLN A 482 42.53 -13.34 108.92
CA GLN A 482 42.80 -13.25 107.48
C GLN A 482 41.54 -12.89 106.69
N PHE A 483 40.39 -13.47 107.03
CA PHE A 483 39.12 -13.13 106.41
C PHE A 483 38.76 -11.64 106.60
N GLY A 484 39.05 -11.09 107.79
CA GLY A 484 38.81 -9.68 108.10
C GLY A 484 39.65 -8.73 107.21
N GLU A 485 40.91 -9.08 106.95
CA GLU A 485 41.81 -8.32 106.08
C GLU A 485 41.33 -8.38 104.63
N ILE A 486 41.09 -9.57 104.09
CA ILE A 486 40.60 -9.77 102.72
C ILE A 486 39.27 -9.04 102.52
N TRP A 487 38.36 -9.12 103.49
CA TRP A 487 37.06 -8.46 103.44
C TRP A 487 37.20 -6.93 103.39
N ASN A 488 38.13 -6.35 104.15
CA ASN A 488 38.37 -4.91 104.13
C ASN A 488 39.02 -4.45 102.82
N THR A 489 39.92 -5.24 102.23
CA THR A 489 40.52 -4.96 100.92
C THR A 489 39.51 -5.11 99.78
N ALA A 490 38.53 -6.01 99.93
CA ALA A 490 37.52 -6.31 98.91
C ALA A 490 36.30 -5.38 98.90
N LYS A 491 36.22 -4.44 99.85
CA LYS A 491 35.12 -3.46 99.93
C LYS A 491 35.20 -2.47 98.77
N ASP A 492 34.12 -2.38 98.01
CA ASP A 492 33.93 -1.30 97.04
C ASP A 492 33.57 0.02 97.74
N GLU A 493 33.53 1.13 97.00
CA GLU A 493 33.20 2.49 97.47
C GLU A 493 31.87 2.59 98.25
N LYS A 494 30.97 1.62 98.06
CA LYS A 494 29.67 1.51 98.74
C LYS A 494 29.69 0.63 99.99
N GLY A 495 30.86 0.13 100.41
CA GLY A 495 31.05 -0.73 101.58
C GLY A 495 30.56 -2.18 101.42
N CYS A 496 30.18 -2.57 100.20
CA CYS A 496 29.73 -3.92 99.89
C CYS A 496 30.87 -4.78 99.32
N VAL A 497 30.78 -6.09 99.53
CA VAL A 497 31.73 -7.08 99.01
C VAL A 497 30.99 -8.10 98.16
N SER A 498 31.46 -8.34 96.95
CA SER A 498 30.94 -9.37 96.05
C SER A 498 31.83 -10.61 96.09
N VAL A 499 31.35 -11.74 95.57
CA VAL A 499 32.18 -12.96 95.49
C VAL A 499 33.40 -12.71 94.61
N TYR A 500 33.24 -11.95 93.52
CA TYR A 500 34.33 -11.58 92.63
C TYR A 500 35.35 -10.65 93.30
N SER A 501 34.90 -9.58 93.96
CA SER A 501 35.84 -8.65 94.64
C SER A 501 36.59 -9.34 95.78
N PHE A 502 35.93 -10.25 96.50
CA PHE A 502 36.56 -11.09 97.52
C PHE A 502 37.60 -12.04 96.92
N LEU A 503 37.28 -12.76 95.84
CA LEU A 503 38.24 -13.66 95.18
C LEU A 503 39.42 -12.90 94.57
N LYS A 504 39.20 -11.69 94.05
CA LYS A 504 40.26 -10.82 93.55
C LYS A 504 41.20 -10.38 94.67
N ALA A 505 40.64 -9.93 95.79
CA ALA A 505 41.42 -9.56 96.99
C ALA A 505 42.17 -10.76 97.59
N PHE A 506 41.52 -11.92 97.63
CA PHE A 506 42.11 -13.18 98.07
C PHE A 506 43.30 -13.59 97.20
N LYS A 507 43.15 -13.52 95.87
CA LYS A 507 44.26 -13.80 94.93
C LYS A 507 45.40 -12.80 95.05
N SER A 508 45.12 -11.51 95.24
CA SER A 508 46.17 -10.51 95.44
C SER A 508 46.93 -10.72 96.76
N LEU A 509 46.27 -11.23 97.80
CA LEU A 509 46.90 -11.51 99.09
C LEU A 509 47.66 -12.85 99.12
N GLN A 510 47.35 -13.79 98.22
CA GLN A 510 48.12 -15.03 98.03
C GLN A 510 49.34 -14.87 97.12
N ASN A 511 49.38 -13.82 96.29
CA ASN A 511 50.49 -13.51 95.38
C ASN A 511 51.47 -12.47 95.96
N CYS A 512 51.25 -12.04 97.21
CA CYS A 512 52.21 -11.35 98.06
C CYS A 512 52.77 -12.35 99.07
#